data_AF-A0A4Q0MDY3-F1
#
_entry.id   AF-A0A4Q0MDY3-F1
#
_cell.length_a   1.000
_cell.length_b   1.000
_cell.length_c   1.000
_cell.angle_alpha   90.00
_cell.angle_beta   90.00
_cell.angle_gamma   90.00
#
_symmetry.space_group_name_H-M   'P 1'
#
loop_
_entity.id
_entity.type
_entity.pdbx_description
1 polymer ?
#
loop_
_entity_poly.entity_id
_entity_poly.type
_entity_poly.pdbx_seq_one_letter_code
_entity_poly.pdbx_strand_id
1 'polypeptide(L)'
;MLQNIHNTLSSFSTKLISTIFSLLKVLVQARAGISLPAGTKNTCYILGNGPSLKESLEANHKLLAESELYVVNGFALSPYYKMLKPQNYVFLDQYFTGYDGKNTPIPTVQKTYEHLIADTSWPLNLFVPAATRKNPFWRELTEKNHYIKVIYYNYVIFRGFEAISYWFFKHNLAMPQCQNILAASIFLTINRGYEKVIIYGADHSWHEQLIVDENNVVSTLDKHFYNTSGTEVNLKQRVKKAESYGVHAYFASLSKAFYSYFILSRYAAKRGVKILNASIKSYIDAFERVNTEQQTNI
;
A
#
# COMPACT_ATOMS: atom_id res chain seq x y z
N MET A 1 37.75 12.67 9.60
CA MET A 1 37.35 13.99 9.05
C MET A 1 37.05 13.92 7.56
N LEU A 2 38.01 13.53 6.71
CA LEU A 2 37.83 13.42 5.25
C LEU A 2 36.66 12.50 4.82
N GLN A 3 36.53 11.31 5.43
CA GLN A 3 35.42 10.40 5.14
C GLN A 3 34.04 11.01 5.45
N ASN A 4 33.93 11.79 6.53
CA ASN A 4 32.66 12.44 6.89
C ASN A 4 32.33 13.57 5.92
N ILE A 5 33.32 14.37 5.51
CA ILE A 5 33.14 15.41 4.49
C ILE A 5 32.70 14.77 3.17
N HIS A 6 33.37 13.69 2.75
CA HIS A 6 33.00 12.93 1.56
C HIS A 6 31.57 12.38 1.65
N ASN A 7 31.19 11.74 2.76
CA ASN A 7 29.85 11.20 2.96
C ASN A 7 28.78 12.30 2.92
N THR A 8 29.05 13.45 3.53
CA THR A 8 28.13 14.60 3.53
C THR A 8 27.97 15.19 2.12
N LEU A 9 29.06 15.43 1.41
CA LEU A 9 29.03 15.93 0.03
C LEU A 9 28.34 14.94 -0.91
N SER A 10 28.64 13.64 -0.78
CA SER A 10 28.01 12.57 -1.54
C SER A 10 26.50 12.50 -1.28
N SER A 11 26.09 12.58 -0.01
CA SER A 11 24.67 12.61 0.38
C SER A 11 23.96 13.84 -0.18
N PHE A 12 24.58 15.02 -0.11
CA PHE A 12 24.03 16.25 -0.67
C PHE A 12 23.87 16.16 -2.20
N SER A 13 24.92 15.77 -2.92
CA SER A 13 24.89 15.60 -4.38
C SER A 13 23.85 14.57 -4.80
N THR A 14 23.75 13.45 -4.09
CA THR A 14 22.72 12.41 -4.33
C THR A 14 21.31 12.97 -4.15
N LYS A 15 21.07 13.76 -3.09
CA LYS A 15 19.77 14.41 -2.84
C LYS A 15 19.46 15.45 -3.91
N LEU A 16 20.43 16.25 -4.33
CA LEU A 16 20.27 17.26 -5.37
C LEU A 16 19.87 16.62 -6.71
N ILE A 17 20.65 15.64 -7.18
CA ILE A 17 20.39 14.91 -8.42
C ILE A 17 19.02 14.21 -8.34
N SER A 18 18.73 13.54 -7.22
CA SER A 18 17.43 12.88 -7.02
C SER A 18 16.27 13.87 -7.07
N THR A 19 16.43 15.06 -6.49
CA THR A 19 15.43 16.12 -6.49
C THR A 19 15.16 16.57 -7.92
N ILE A 20 16.20 16.85 -8.71
CA ILE A 20 16.06 17.27 -10.12
C ILE A 20 15.32 16.21 -10.92
N PHE A 21 15.72 14.94 -10.83
CA PHE A 21 15.01 13.85 -11.54
C PHE A 21 13.57 13.68 -11.07
N SER A 22 13.30 13.87 -9.77
CA SER A 22 11.94 13.77 -9.24
C SER A 22 11.05 14.92 -9.71
N LEU A 23 11.59 16.14 -9.80
CA LEU A 23 10.89 17.28 -10.39
C LEU A 23 10.52 17.00 -11.84
N LEU A 24 11.46 16.49 -12.64
CA LEU A 24 11.19 16.09 -14.03
C LEU A 24 10.08 15.03 -14.13
N LYS A 25 10.11 14.01 -13.26
CA LYS A 25 9.04 13.01 -13.20
C LYS A 25 7.69 13.62 -12.86
N VAL A 26 7.64 14.53 -11.89
CA VAL A 26 6.40 15.23 -11.52
C VAL A 26 5.88 16.04 -12.70
N LEU A 27 6.72 16.81 -13.38
CA LEU A 27 6.33 17.60 -14.54
C LEU A 27 5.72 16.75 -15.67
N VAL A 28 6.26 15.55 -15.90
CA VAL A 28 5.80 14.66 -16.99
C VAL A 28 4.58 13.80 -16.59
N GLN A 29 4.56 13.30 -15.35
CA GLN A 29 3.66 12.22 -14.95
C GLN A 29 2.54 12.67 -14.01
N ALA A 30 2.74 13.71 -13.20
CA ALA A 30 1.74 14.13 -12.25
C ALA A 30 0.55 14.77 -12.95
N ARG A 31 -0.63 14.55 -12.38
CA ARG A 31 -1.89 15.16 -12.82
C ARG A 31 -2.33 16.18 -11.77
N ALA A 32 -2.35 17.44 -12.17
CA ALA A 32 -2.90 18.52 -11.34
C ALA A 32 -4.42 18.36 -11.16
N GLY A 33 -4.95 18.98 -10.11
CA GLY A 33 -6.40 19.01 -9.84
C GLY A 33 -6.97 17.69 -9.28
N ILE A 34 -6.14 16.68 -9.00
CA ILE A 34 -6.58 15.47 -8.31
C ILE A 34 -6.67 15.75 -6.81
N SER A 35 -7.88 16.01 -6.34
CA SER A 35 -8.18 16.12 -4.91
C SER A 35 -8.54 14.76 -4.33
N LEU A 36 -7.99 14.46 -3.15
CA LEU A 36 -8.46 13.34 -2.34
C LEU A 36 -9.64 13.81 -1.49
N PRO A 37 -10.72 13.02 -1.34
CA PRO A 37 -11.80 13.35 -0.42
C PRO A 37 -11.27 13.33 1.01
N ALA A 38 -11.78 14.20 1.91
CA ALA A 38 -11.41 14.14 3.32
C ALA A 38 -11.84 12.80 3.96
N GLY A 39 -11.21 12.43 5.07
CA GLY A 39 -11.75 11.39 5.95
C GLY A 39 -13.11 11.79 6.51
N THR A 40 -13.96 10.81 6.85
CA THR A 40 -15.26 11.06 7.50
C THR A 40 -15.16 10.97 9.02
N LYS A 41 -14.06 10.43 9.55
CA LYS A 41 -13.75 10.34 10.98
C LYS A 41 -12.33 10.84 11.28
N ASN A 42 -12.05 11.11 12.55
CA ASN A 42 -10.69 11.45 13.00
C ASN A 42 -9.73 10.25 12.93
N THR A 43 -10.26 9.04 13.16
CA THR A 43 -9.51 7.79 13.14
C THR A 43 -9.97 6.91 11.99
N CYS A 44 -9.02 6.34 11.24
CA CYS A 44 -9.29 5.27 10.29
C CYS A 44 -8.44 4.03 10.56
N TYR A 45 -8.91 2.90 10.03
CA TYR A 45 -8.24 1.61 10.14
C TYR A 45 -7.88 1.09 8.76
N ILE A 46 -6.63 0.69 8.57
CA ILE A 46 -6.16 0.05 7.34
C ILE A 46 -5.98 -1.44 7.61
N LEU A 47 -6.73 -2.25 6.87
CA LEU A 47 -6.62 -3.69 6.89
C LEU A 47 -5.70 -4.08 5.73
N GLY A 48 -4.48 -4.49 6.08
CA GLY A 48 -3.56 -5.16 5.16
C GLY A 48 -4.09 -6.54 4.77
N ASN A 49 -3.23 -7.40 4.22
CA ASN A 49 -3.60 -8.77 3.85
C ASN A 49 -2.72 -9.84 4.49
N GLY A 50 -1.89 -9.46 5.46
CA GLY A 50 -1.01 -10.38 6.16
C GLY A 50 -1.80 -11.49 6.89
N PRO A 51 -1.23 -12.70 7.04
CA PRO A 51 -1.92 -13.84 7.63
C PRO A 51 -2.54 -13.56 9.01
N SER A 52 -1.90 -12.75 9.85
CA SER A 52 -2.39 -12.45 11.20
C SER A 52 -3.66 -11.58 11.22
N LEU A 53 -4.13 -11.08 10.07
CA LEU A 53 -5.33 -10.26 10.01
C LEU A 53 -6.57 -11.02 10.48
N LYS A 54 -6.67 -12.32 10.18
CA LYS A 54 -7.86 -13.12 10.51
C LYS A 54 -8.17 -13.06 12.01
N GLU A 55 -7.16 -13.29 12.84
CA GLU A 55 -7.29 -13.22 14.30
C GLU A 55 -7.64 -11.79 14.77
N SER A 56 -7.09 -10.76 14.12
CA SER A 56 -7.46 -9.37 14.41
C SER A 56 -8.93 -9.07 14.08
N LEU A 57 -9.46 -9.63 12.99
CA LEU A 57 -10.85 -9.47 12.56
C LEU A 57 -11.82 -10.17 13.53
N GLU A 58 -11.46 -11.35 14.01
CA GLU A 58 -12.24 -12.11 14.99
C GLU A 58 -12.28 -11.38 16.34
N ALA A 59 -11.13 -10.87 16.82
CA ALA A 59 -11.04 -10.19 18.10
C ALA A 59 -11.67 -8.79 18.13
N ASN A 60 -11.71 -8.07 16.99
CA ASN A 60 -12.10 -6.65 16.95
C ASN A 60 -13.30 -6.35 16.04
N HIS A 61 -14.12 -7.36 15.75
CA HIS A 61 -15.20 -7.26 14.78
C HIS A 61 -16.11 -6.03 14.99
N LYS A 62 -16.58 -5.81 16.23
CA LYS A 62 -17.48 -4.70 16.57
C LYS A 62 -16.84 -3.34 16.32
N LEU A 63 -15.60 -3.15 16.79
CA LEU A 63 -14.85 -1.91 16.59
C LEU A 63 -14.68 -1.61 15.10
N LEU A 64 -14.28 -2.62 14.32
CA LEU A 64 -14.03 -2.45 12.89
C LEU A 64 -15.31 -2.16 12.10
N ALA A 65 -16.44 -2.80 12.46
CA ALA A 65 -17.73 -2.57 11.80
C ALA A 65 -18.25 -1.13 11.97
N GLU A 66 -17.89 -0.47 13.08
CA GLU A 66 -18.26 0.91 13.37
C GLU A 66 -17.21 1.92 12.90
N SER A 67 -16.10 1.49 12.30
CA SER A 67 -14.97 2.34 11.95
C SER A 67 -14.94 2.78 10.47
N GLU A 68 -14.18 3.83 10.16
CA GLU A 68 -13.85 4.10 8.74
C GLU A 68 -12.70 3.18 8.31
N LEU A 69 -12.96 2.34 7.31
CA LEU A 69 -12.07 1.27 6.91
C LEU A 69 -11.43 1.52 5.54
N TYR A 70 -10.17 1.09 5.45
CA TYR A 70 -9.42 0.90 4.22
C TYR A 70 -9.07 -0.56 4.07
N VAL A 71 -9.33 -1.11 2.88
CA VAL A 71 -8.97 -2.48 2.52
C VAL A 71 -8.19 -2.49 1.20
N VAL A 72 -7.47 -3.58 0.94
CA VAL A 72 -6.49 -3.64 -0.15
C VAL A 72 -6.51 -4.97 -0.91
N ASN A 73 -6.09 -4.94 -2.18
CA ASN A 73 -5.89 -6.11 -3.04
C ASN A 73 -7.04 -7.14 -2.99
N GLY A 74 -6.80 -8.36 -2.52
CA GLY A 74 -7.79 -9.44 -2.53
C GLY A 74 -8.76 -9.47 -1.35
N PHE A 75 -8.88 -8.40 -0.56
CA PHE A 75 -9.74 -8.41 0.65
C PHE A 75 -11.20 -8.79 0.35
N ALA A 76 -11.70 -8.46 -0.85
CA ALA A 76 -13.07 -8.74 -1.27
C ALA A 76 -13.40 -10.24 -1.36
N LEU A 77 -12.37 -11.09 -1.44
CA LEU A 77 -12.51 -12.55 -1.44
C LEU A 77 -12.93 -13.11 -0.07
N SER A 78 -12.84 -12.30 0.98
CA SER A 78 -13.17 -12.71 2.34
C SER A 78 -14.63 -12.41 2.69
N PRO A 79 -15.30 -13.27 3.49
CA PRO A 79 -16.62 -12.96 4.05
C PRO A 79 -16.66 -11.63 4.82
N TYR A 80 -15.53 -11.22 5.42
CA TYR A 80 -15.43 -9.94 6.13
C TYR A 80 -15.67 -8.71 5.25
N TYR A 81 -15.53 -8.82 3.93
CA TYR A 81 -15.86 -7.74 3.01
C TYR A 81 -17.33 -7.31 3.12
N LYS A 82 -18.25 -8.27 3.03
CA LYS A 82 -19.70 -8.02 3.13
C LYS A 82 -20.13 -7.65 4.54
N MET A 83 -19.46 -8.21 5.55
CA MET A 83 -19.77 -7.93 6.95
C MET A 83 -19.34 -6.52 7.38
N LEU A 84 -18.14 -6.10 7.01
CA LEU A 84 -17.56 -4.82 7.46
C LEU A 84 -17.90 -3.64 6.56
N LYS A 85 -18.29 -3.89 5.30
CA LYS A 85 -18.69 -2.86 4.33
C LYS A 85 -17.70 -1.69 4.23
N PRO A 86 -16.42 -1.96 3.91
CA PRO A 86 -15.38 -0.94 3.96
C PRO A 86 -15.66 0.21 2.99
N GLN A 87 -15.46 1.44 3.42
CA GLN A 87 -15.75 2.63 2.61
C GLN A 87 -14.64 2.99 1.64
N ASN A 88 -13.43 2.44 1.84
CA ASN A 88 -12.25 2.78 1.05
C ASN A 88 -11.50 1.51 0.62
N TYR A 89 -11.16 1.44 -0.66
CA TYR A 89 -10.43 0.32 -1.26
C TYR A 89 -9.25 0.87 -2.05
N VAL A 90 -8.05 0.33 -1.87
CA VAL A 90 -6.85 0.86 -2.55
C VAL A 90 -6.21 -0.20 -3.44
N PHE A 91 -5.92 0.18 -4.69
CA PHE A 91 -5.07 -0.58 -5.60
C PHE A 91 -3.82 0.20 -6.00
N LEU A 92 -2.73 -0.54 -6.20
CA LEU A 92 -1.43 -0.06 -6.69
C LEU A 92 -0.75 -1.12 -7.55
N ASP A 93 -0.94 -2.40 -7.21
CA ASP A 93 -0.38 -3.52 -7.96
C ASP A 93 -0.85 -3.48 -9.42
N GLN A 94 0.10 -3.59 -10.34
CA GLN A 94 -0.13 -3.55 -11.78
C GLN A 94 -1.12 -4.61 -12.27
N TYR A 95 -1.20 -5.78 -11.62
CA TYR A 95 -2.18 -6.80 -11.98
C TYR A 95 -3.61 -6.32 -11.72
N PHE A 96 -3.84 -5.58 -10.63
CA PHE A 96 -5.14 -4.96 -10.36
C PHE A 96 -5.36 -3.74 -11.25
N THR A 97 -4.40 -2.82 -11.31
CA THR A 97 -4.61 -1.52 -11.98
C THR A 97 -4.59 -1.60 -13.50
N GLY A 98 -3.95 -2.64 -14.05
CA GLY A 98 -3.88 -2.94 -15.48
C GLY A 98 -4.95 -3.91 -15.97
N TYR A 99 -5.84 -4.40 -15.09
CA TYR A 99 -6.95 -5.28 -15.47
C TYR A 99 -7.90 -4.56 -16.42
N ASP A 100 -8.22 -5.18 -17.55
CA ASP A 100 -9.03 -4.59 -18.63
C ASP A 100 -10.44 -5.19 -18.71
N GLY A 101 -10.86 -5.95 -17.70
CA GLY A 101 -12.15 -6.65 -17.68
C GLY A 101 -12.09 -8.07 -18.26
N LYS A 102 -10.95 -8.52 -18.81
CA LYS A 102 -10.79 -9.83 -19.46
C LYS A 102 -9.90 -10.77 -18.64
N ASN A 103 -9.35 -11.81 -19.28
CA ASN A 103 -8.50 -12.79 -18.63
C ASN A 103 -7.25 -12.16 -18.01
N THR A 104 -6.90 -12.61 -16.81
CA THR A 104 -5.68 -12.26 -16.10
C THR A 104 -4.94 -13.53 -15.71
N PRO A 105 -3.60 -13.55 -15.71
CA PRO A 105 -2.83 -14.69 -15.21
C PRO A 105 -2.96 -14.87 -13.69
N ILE A 106 -3.60 -13.91 -12.99
CA ILE A 106 -3.80 -13.92 -11.54
C ILE A 106 -5.30 -14.04 -11.24
N PRO A 107 -5.87 -15.25 -11.07
CA PRO A 107 -7.30 -15.46 -10.90
C PRO A 107 -7.94 -14.68 -9.73
N THR A 108 -7.14 -14.39 -8.68
CA THR A 108 -7.62 -13.61 -7.53
C THR A 108 -7.95 -12.17 -7.90
N VAL A 109 -7.32 -11.59 -8.93
CA VAL A 109 -7.64 -10.24 -9.41
C VAL A 109 -9.04 -10.21 -10.02
N GLN A 110 -9.32 -11.13 -10.95
CA GLN A 110 -10.63 -11.24 -11.58
C GLN A 110 -11.72 -11.46 -10.52
N LYS A 111 -11.53 -12.43 -9.63
CA LYS A 111 -12.48 -12.70 -8.53
C LYS A 111 -12.70 -11.49 -7.63
N THR A 112 -11.66 -10.72 -7.35
CA THR A 112 -11.81 -9.49 -6.55
C THR A 112 -12.77 -8.52 -7.24
N TYR A 113 -12.62 -8.30 -8.55
CA TYR A 113 -13.54 -7.43 -9.30
C TYR A 113 -14.95 -8.00 -9.40
N GLU A 114 -15.11 -9.32 -9.55
CA GLU A 114 -16.41 -9.99 -9.49
C GLU A 114 -17.12 -9.70 -8.14
N HIS A 115 -16.41 -9.84 -7.02
CA HIS A 115 -16.94 -9.49 -5.70
C HIS A 115 -17.20 -7.99 -5.52
N LEU A 116 -16.33 -7.11 -6.02
CA LEU A 116 -16.59 -5.67 -6.02
C LEU A 116 -17.90 -5.35 -6.75
N ILE A 117 -18.13 -5.93 -7.93
CA ILE A 117 -19.34 -5.69 -8.71
C ILE A 117 -20.57 -6.29 -8.04
N ALA A 118 -20.51 -7.56 -7.65
CA ALA A 118 -21.68 -8.32 -7.19
C ALA A 118 -22.10 -8.01 -5.75
N ASP A 119 -21.13 -7.79 -4.85
CA ASP A 119 -21.41 -7.73 -3.40
C ASP A 119 -21.49 -6.30 -2.84
N THR A 120 -20.91 -5.32 -3.54
CA THR A 120 -20.88 -3.93 -3.04
C THR A 120 -22.24 -3.28 -3.16
N SER A 121 -22.85 -3.00 -2.02
CA SER A 121 -24.18 -2.36 -1.88
C SER A 121 -24.14 -1.10 -1.01
N TRP A 122 -22.95 -0.55 -0.79
CA TRP A 122 -22.71 0.65 0.03
C TRP A 122 -21.69 1.56 -0.67
N PRO A 123 -21.71 2.88 -0.43
CA PRO A 123 -20.75 3.80 -1.04
C PRO A 123 -19.30 3.39 -0.78
N LEU A 124 -18.53 3.20 -1.84
CA LEU A 124 -17.14 2.74 -1.78
C LEU A 124 -16.25 3.61 -2.66
N ASN A 125 -15.22 4.20 -2.06
CA ASN A 125 -14.16 4.91 -2.77
C ASN A 125 -13.07 3.92 -3.20
N LEU A 126 -12.93 3.70 -4.51
CA LEU A 126 -11.87 2.89 -5.09
C LEU A 126 -10.70 3.77 -5.52
N PHE A 127 -9.62 3.75 -4.75
CA PHE A 127 -8.40 4.52 -5.00
C PHE A 127 -7.48 3.80 -6.00
N VAL A 128 -7.20 4.44 -7.13
CA VAL A 128 -6.30 3.92 -8.18
C VAL A 128 -5.29 4.97 -8.67
N PRO A 129 -4.11 4.58 -9.16
CA PRO A 129 -3.14 5.54 -9.69
C PRO A 129 -3.69 6.32 -10.89
N ALA A 130 -3.48 7.63 -10.92
CA ALA A 130 -3.91 8.51 -12.00
C ALA A 130 -3.38 8.13 -13.38
N ALA A 131 -2.22 7.45 -13.42
CA ALA A 131 -1.63 6.90 -14.64
C ALA A 131 -2.57 5.89 -15.34
N THR A 132 -3.46 5.21 -14.60
CA THR A 132 -4.38 4.22 -15.15
C THR A 132 -5.73 4.81 -15.55
N ARG A 133 -5.94 6.13 -15.45
CA ARG A 133 -7.21 6.79 -15.78
C ARG A 133 -7.73 6.51 -17.20
N LYS A 134 -6.85 6.16 -18.14
CA LYS A 134 -7.22 5.79 -19.51
C LYS A 134 -7.73 4.35 -19.66
N ASN A 135 -7.64 3.53 -18.61
CA ASN A 135 -8.14 2.17 -18.63
C ASN A 135 -9.69 2.22 -18.71
N PRO A 136 -10.30 1.72 -19.80
CA PRO A 136 -11.76 1.79 -19.97
C PRO A 136 -12.52 0.99 -18.89
N PHE A 137 -11.87 -0.01 -18.28
CA PHE A 137 -12.46 -0.84 -17.25
C PHE A 137 -12.92 -0.04 -16.03
N TRP A 138 -12.29 1.11 -15.71
CA TRP A 138 -12.77 1.95 -14.61
C TRP A 138 -14.17 2.50 -14.84
N ARG A 139 -14.49 2.87 -16.08
CA ARG A 139 -15.84 3.33 -16.43
C ARG A 139 -16.83 2.17 -16.39
N GLU A 140 -16.46 1.04 -17.00
CA GLU A 140 -17.29 -0.18 -17.00
C GLU A 140 -17.63 -0.63 -15.58
N LEU A 141 -16.66 -0.59 -14.66
CA LEU A 141 -16.86 -0.93 -13.26
C LEU A 141 -17.94 -0.06 -12.61
N THR A 142 -17.89 1.26 -12.84
CA THR A 142 -18.86 2.21 -12.27
C THR A 142 -20.24 2.19 -12.96
N GLU A 143 -20.30 1.71 -14.20
CA GLU A 143 -21.56 1.44 -14.91
C GLU A 143 -22.21 0.15 -14.38
N LYS A 144 -21.42 -0.88 -14.06
CA LYS A 144 -21.89 -2.14 -13.48
C LYS A 144 -22.29 -2.00 -12.01
N ASN A 145 -21.66 -1.10 -11.25
CA ASN A 145 -22.01 -0.85 -9.85
C ASN A 145 -21.85 0.63 -9.47
N HIS A 146 -22.97 1.32 -9.34
CA HIS A 146 -23.03 2.76 -9.03
C HIS A 146 -22.62 3.12 -7.59
N TYR A 147 -22.52 2.15 -6.69
CA TYR A 147 -21.99 2.40 -5.34
C TYR A 147 -20.47 2.63 -5.33
N ILE A 148 -19.77 2.18 -6.38
CA ILE A 148 -18.32 2.33 -6.49
C ILE A 148 -17.99 3.65 -7.16
N LYS A 149 -17.18 4.46 -6.48
CA LYS A 149 -16.62 5.70 -7.01
C LYS A 149 -15.11 5.57 -7.17
N VAL A 150 -14.62 5.74 -8.39
CA VAL A 150 -13.17 5.74 -8.66
C VAL A 150 -12.55 7.07 -8.24
N ILE A 151 -11.58 7.03 -7.33
CA ILE A 151 -10.78 8.15 -6.87
C ILE A 151 -9.35 7.98 -7.36
N TYR A 152 -8.83 8.96 -8.09
CA TYR A 152 -7.46 8.90 -8.59
C TYR A 152 -6.47 9.47 -7.57
N TYR A 153 -5.22 8.99 -7.60
CA TYR A 153 -4.10 9.58 -6.86
C TYR A 153 -2.80 9.53 -7.67
N ASN A 154 -1.86 10.44 -7.45
CA ASN A 154 -0.61 10.45 -8.22
C ASN A 154 0.43 9.51 -7.59
N TYR A 155 0.62 8.33 -8.20
CA TYR A 155 1.78 7.48 -7.93
C TYR A 155 3.00 7.94 -8.74
N VAL A 156 3.55 9.10 -8.37
CA VAL A 156 4.81 9.62 -8.91
C VAL A 156 5.85 9.60 -7.81
N ILE A 157 6.93 8.84 -8.00
CA ILE A 157 7.94 8.67 -6.96
C ILE A 157 8.80 9.92 -6.87
N PHE A 158 8.80 10.56 -5.69
CA PHE A 158 9.72 11.65 -5.37
C PHE A 158 10.83 11.18 -4.42
N ARG A 159 12.07 11.51 -4.75
CA ARG A 159 13.28 11.32 -3.93
C ARG A 159 14.08 12.61 -3.93
N GLY A 160 14.69 12.97 -2.81
CA GLY A 160 15.49 14.19 -2.74
C GLY A 160 15.46 14.82 -1.36
N PHE A 161 15.53 16.15 -1.32
CA PHE A 161 15.36 16.89 -0.07
C PHE A 161 13.96 16.70 0.50
N GLU A 162 13.86 16.40 1.79
CA GLU A 162 12.59 16.06 2.45
C GLU A 162 11.60 17.22 2.42
N ALA A 163 12.04 18.45 2.70
CA ALA A 163 11.17 19.62 2.67
C ALA A 163 10.49 19.81 1.31
N ILE A 164 11.24 19.63 0.22
CA ILE A 164 10.72 19.71 -1.14
C ILE A 164 9.77 18.53 -1.41
N SER A 165 10.20 17.31 -1.07
CA SER A 165 9.39 16.09 -1.24
C SER A 165 8.04 16.22 -0.54
N TYR A 166 8.03 16.71 0.71
CA TYR A 166 6.83 16.86 1.53
C TYR A 166 5.85 17.90 0.96
N TRP A 167 6.34 18.92 0.26
CA TRP A 167 5.47 19.83 -0.47
C TRP A 167 4.73 19.09 -1.59
N PHE A 168 5.42 18.29 -2.41
CA PHE A 168 4.77 17.49 -3.46
C PHE A 168 3.85 16.41 -2.89
N PHE A 169 4.22 15.82 -1.75
CA PHE A 169 3.41 14.85 -1.04
C PHE A 169 2.11 15.47 -0.57
N LYS A 170 2.17 16.62 0.12
CA LYS A 170 1.00 17.35 0.64
C LYS A 170 -0.02 17.67 -0.45
N HIS A 171 0.45 18.02 -1.65
CA HIS A 171 -0.42 18.40 -2.76
C HIS A 171 -0.82 17.20 -3.65
N ASN A 172 -0.57 15.97 -3.20
CA ASN A 172 -0.87 14.75 -3.96
C ASN A 172 -0.29 14.79 -5.38
N LEU A 173 0.89 15.40 -5.57
CA LEU A 173 1.59 15.47 -6.86
C LEU A 173 2.64 14.36 -6.98
N ALA A 174 3.10 13.86 -5.84
CA ALA A 174 4.06 12.78 -5.74
C ALA A 174 3.89 12.05 -4.41
N MET A 175 4.58 10.94 -4.24
CA MET A 175 4.59 10.15 -3.01
C MET A 175 5.93 9.42 -2.85
N PRO A 176 6.25 8.86 -1.66
CA PRO A 176 7.44 8.03 -1.52
C PRO A 176 7.32 6.76 -2.35
N GLN A 177 8.43 6.06 -2.58
CA GLN A 177 8.38 4.75 -3.20
C GLN A 177 7.83 3.71 -2.22
N CYS A 178 6.52 3.50 -2.25
CA CYS A 178 5.81 2.63 -1.31
C CYS A 178 6.17 1.14 -1.43
N GLN A 179 6.58 0.66 -2.62
CA GLN A 179 6.84 -0.76 -2.95
C GLN A 179 5.66 -1.73 -2.78
N ASN A 180 4.75 -1.46 -1.85
CA ASN A 180 3.57 -2.26 -1.56
C ASN A 180 2.35 -1.36 -1.33
N ILE A 181 1.18 -1.99 -1.34
CA ILE A 181 -0.11 -1.31 -1.25
C ILE A 181 -0.38 -0.69 0.13
N LEU A 182 0.14 -1.28 1.21
CA LEU A 182 -0.08 -0.78 2.56
C LEU A 182 0.59 0.59 2.74
N ALA A 183 1.83 0.75 2.28
CA ALA A 183 2.53 2.03 2.32
C ALA A 183 1.80 3.11 1.49
N ALA A 184 1.22 2.76 0.34
CA ALA A 184 0.41 3.70 -0.43
C ALA A 184 -0.90 4.07 0.28
N SER A 185 -1.54 3.10 0.94
CA SER A 185 -2.75 3.33 1.74
C SER A 185 -2.48 4.28 2.90
N ILE A 186 -1.36 4.09 3.62
CA ILE A 186 -0.92 5.00 4.69
C ILE A 186 -0.66 6.41 4.15
N PHE A 187 -0.02 6.54 2.99
CA PHE A 187 0.16 7.85 2.37
C PHE A 187 -1.17 8.56 2.10
N LEU A 188 -2.14 7.82 1.54
CA LEU A 188 -3.46 8.34 1.24
C LEU A 188 -4.20 8.77 2.51
N THR A 189 -4.12 8.01 3.61
CA THR A 189 -4.75 8.41 4.88
C THR A 189 -4.10 9.69 5.43
N ILE A 190 -2.77 9.80 5.46
CA ILE A 190 -2.10 11.04 5.89
C ILE A 190 -2.60 12.25 5.08
N ASN A 191 -2.76 12.10 3.77
CA ASN A 191 -3.20 13.19 2.89
C ASN A 191 -4.71 13.45 2.91
N ARG A 192 -5.51 12.51 3.41
CA ARG A 192 -6.95 12.69 3.66
C ARG A 192 -7.26 13.33 5.01
N GLY A 193 -6.22 13.61 5.82
CA GLY A 193 -6.32 14.47 6.99
C GLY A 193 -6.79 13.78 8.27
N TYR A 194 -6.62 12.45 8.38
CA TYR A 194 -6.88 11.76 9.65
C TYR A 194 -5.92 12.22 10.74
N GLU A 195 -6.39 12.24 11.98
CA GLU A 195 -5.56 12.47 13.16
C GLU A 195 -4.83 11.17 13.57
N LYS A 196 -5.51 10.02 13.43
CA LYS A 196 -5.02 8.71 13.86
C LYS A 196 -5.27 7.65 12.77
N VAL A 197 -4.24 6.84 12.49
CA VAL A 197 -4.29 5.73 11.52
C VAL A 197 -3.83 4.47 12.23
N ILE A 198 -4.70 3.46 12.29
CA ILE A 198 -4.39 2.17 12.92
C ILE A 198 -4.28 1.10 11.84
N ILE A 199 -3.20 0.33 11.83
CA ILE A 199 -2.97 -0.73 10.84
C ILE A 199 -3.08 -2.12 11.45
N TYR A 200 -3.77 -3.02 10.74
CA TYR A 200 -3.89 -4.45 11.04
C TYR A 200 -3.42 -5.28 9.83
N GLY A 201 -3.01 -6.53 10.06
CA GLY A 201 -2.56 -7.43 8.98
C GLY A 201 -1.31 -6.94 8.24
N ALA A 202 -0.44 -6.19 8.93
CA ALA A 202 0.82 -5.67 8.42
C ALA A 202 2.00 -6.57 8.79
N ASP A 203 1.88 -7.87 8.52
CA ASP A 203 2.85 -8.89 8.95
C ASP A 203 4.24 -8.65 8.36
N HIS A 204 4.34 -8.42 7.03
CA HIS A 204 5.61 -8.27 6.31
C HIS A 204 6.62 -9.41 6.53
N SER A 205 6.11 -10.63 6.73
CA SER A 205 6.87 -11.84 7.05
C SER A 205 7.39 -12.63 5.84
N TRP A 206 7.36 -12.08 4.62
CA TRP A 206 7.72 -12.82 3.39
C TRP A 206 9.13 -13.45 3.42
N HIS A 207 10.06 -12.87 4.18
CA HIS A 207 11.43 -13.39 4.32
C HIS A 207 11.49 -14.69 5.12
N GLU A 208 10.51 -14.97 6.00
CA GLU A 208 10.45 -16.20 6.78
C GLU A 208 10.21 -17.46 5.93
N GLN A 209 9.74 -17.28 4.70
CA GLN A 209 9.39 -18.38 3.79
C GLN A 209 10.29 -18.38 2.54
N LEU A 210 11.44 -17.71 2.61
CA LEU A 210 12.41 -17.68 1.52
C LEU A 210 13.14 -19.02 1.45
N ILE A 211 13.12 -19.65 0.27
CA ILE A 211 13.80 -20.92 -0.01
C ILE A 211 14.73 -20.73 -1.20
N VAL A 212 15.91 -21.35 -1.14
CA VAL A 212 16.81 -21.51 -2.29
C VAL A 212 17.00 -23.00 -2.51
N ASP A 213 16.62 -23.49 -3.68
CA ASP A 213 16.73 -24.91 -4.04
C ASP A 213 18.14 -25.28 -4.55
N GLU A 214 18.37 -26.56 -4.82
CA GLU A 214 19.62 -27.11 -5.36
C GLU A 214 19.99 -26.54 -6.75
N ASN A 215 19.03 -25.97 -7.46
CA ASN A 215 19.21 -25.32 -8.76
C ASN A 215 19.41 -23.80 -8.66
N ASN A 216 19.58 -23.26 -7.44
CA ASN A 216 19.67 -21.83 -7.16
C ASN A 216 18.45 -21.02 -7.62
N VAL A 217 17.27 -21.63 -7.61
CA VAL A 217 15.99 -20.95 -7.76
C VAL A 217 15.59 -20.38 -6.41
N VAL A 218 15.25 -19.08 -6.41
CA VAL A 218 14.79 -18.38 -5.21
C VAL A 218 13.27 -18.34 -5.24
N SER A 219 12.64 -19.01 -4.29
CA SER A 219 11.18 -19.08 -4.12
C SER A 219 10.74 -18.48 -2.80
N THR A 220 9.48 -18.05 -2.74
CA THR A 220 8.80 -17.68 -1.48
C THR A 220 7.39 -18.25 -1.45
N LEU A 221 6.88 -18.54 -0.26
CA LEU A 221 5.49 -18.93 -0.06
C LEU A 221 4.63 -17.68 0.22
N ASP A 222 3.84 -17.27 -0.78
CA ASP A 222 2.97 -16.09 -0.74
C ASP A 222 1.67 -16.42 0.01
N LYS A 223 1.63 -16.13 1.32
CA LYS A 223 0.48 -16.36 2.20
C LYS A 223 -0.31 -15.06 2.40
N HIS A 224 -1.63 -15.16 2.27
CA HIS A 224 -2.57 -14.07 2.56
C HIS A 224 -3.64 -14.56 3.55
N PHE A 225 -4.31 -13.66 4.28
CA PHE A 225 -5.35 -14.07 5.24
C PHE A 225 -6.54 -14.83 4.62
N TYR A 226 -6.76 -14.65 3.30
CA TYR A 226 -7.77 -15.36 2.50
C TYR A 226 -7.21 -16.59 1.75
N ASN A 227 -5.90 -16.87 1.84
CA ASN A 227 -5.25 -18.03 1.23
C ASN A 227 -4.16 -18.58 2.18
N THR A 228 -4.59 -19.42 3.13
CA THR A 228 -3.73 -19.94 4.19
C THR A 228 -2.79 -21.05 3.73
N SER A 229 -3.12 -21.80 2.68
CA SER A 229 -2.20 -22.76 2.06
C SER A 229 -1.01 -22.08 1.39
N GLY A 230 -1.14 -20.80 1.06
CA GLY A 230 -0.13 -20.03 0.34
C GLY A 230 -0.01 -20.48 -1.11
N THR A 231 0.83 -19.77 -1.86
CA THR A 231 1.20 -20.14 -3.23
C THR A 231 2.70 -20.02 -3.35
N GLU A 232 3.37 -21.08 -3.78
CA GLU A 232 4.80 -20.98 -4.06
C GLU A 232 5.00 -20.08 -5.27
N VAL A 233 5.90 -19.11 -5.11
CA VAL A 233 6.21 -18.13 -6.12
C VAL A 233 7.69 -18.19 -6.41
N ASN A 234 8.02 -18.62 -7.63
CA ASN A 234 9.35 -18.44 -8.18
C ASN A 234 9.57 -16.94 -8.41
N LEU A 235 10.48 -16.33 -7.65
CA LEU A 235 10.68 -14.88 -7.69
C LEU A 235 11.26 -14.40 -9.02
N LYS A 236 11.96 -15.27 -9.77
CA LYS A 236 12.48 -14.94 -11.10
C LYS A 236 11.36 -14.67 -12.10
N GLN A 237 10.18 -15.29 -11.93
CA GLN A 237 9.01 -15.05 -12.80
C GLN A 237 8.35 -13.69 -12.57
N ARG A 238 8.59 -13.05 -11.41
CA ARG A 238 7.98 -11.76 -11.05
C ARG A 238 8.85 -10.55 -11.40
N VAL A 239 9.99 -10.75 -12.08
CA VAL A 239 10.93 -9.67 -12.40
C VAL A 239 11.36 -9.66 -13.85
N LYS A 240 11.60 -8.46 -14.39
CA LYS A 240 11.97 -8.26 -15.81
C LYS A 240 13.35 -8.82 -16.17
N LYS A 241 14.25 -8.99 -15.20
CA LYS A 241 15.61 -9.54 -15.38
C LYS A 241 15.79 -10.76 -14.49
N ALA A 242 15.13 -11.85 -14.88
CA ALA A 242 15.07 -13.12 -14.16
C ALA A 242 16.47 -13.68 -13.85
N GLU A 243 17.40 -13.59 -14.79
CA GLU A 243 18.75 -14.18 -14.69
C GLU A 243 19.61 -13.54 -13.58
N SER A 244 19.39 -12.27 -13.29
CA SER A 244 20.13 -11.53 -12.25
C SER A 244 19.46 -11.52 -10.88
N TYR A 245 18.28 -12.15 -10.74
CA TYR A 245 17.50 -12.05 -9.52
C TYR A 245 17.88 -13.13 -8.52
N GLY A 246 18.54 -12.70 -7.44
CA GLY A 246 18.92 -13.54 -6.32
C GLY A 246 18.46 -12.99 -4.97
N VAL A 247 18.85 -13.67 -3.90
CA VAL A 247 18.52 -13.32 -2.51
C VAL A 247 18.90 -11.87 -2.17
N HIS A 248 20.06 -11.39 -2.64
CA HIS A 248 20.49 -10.00 -2.44
C HIS A 248 19.50 -8.97 -3.02
N ALA A 249 18.94 -9.23 -4.20
CA ALA A 249 17.96 -8.36 -4.85
C ALA A 249 16.61 -8.40 -4.11
N TYR A 250 16.24 -9.58 -3.60
CA TYR A 250 15.05 -9.75 -2.75
C TYR A 250 15.16 -8.94 -1.45
N PHE A 251 16.24 -9.08 -0.70
CA PHE A 251 16.46 -8.27 0.51
C PHE A 251 16.60 -6.77 0.20
N ALA A 252 17.18 -6.39 -0.93
CA ALA A 252 17.17 -5.00 -1.38
C ALA A 252 15.75 -4.48 -1.67
N SER A 253 14.84 -5.34 -2.15
CA SER A 253 13.42 -5.00 -2.32
C SER A 253 12.72 -4.82 -0.97
N LEU A 254 12.93 -5.76 -0.04
CA LEU A 254 12.40 -5.67 1.33
C LEU A 254 12.90 -4.42 2.05
N SER A 255 14.20 -4.14 1.98
CA SER A 255 14.80 -2.93 2.54
C SER A 255 14.11 -1.66 2.03
N LYS A 256 13.85 -1.57 0.71
CA LYS A 256 13.12 -0.43 0.14
C LYS A 256 11.68 -0.35 0.68
N ALA A 257 11.00 -1.48 0.85
CA ALA A 257 9.65 -1.52 1.39
C ALA A 257 9.62 -1.02 2.84
N PHE A 258 10.47 -1.55 3.72
CA PHE A 258 10.56 -1.13 5.10
C PHE A 258 11.00 0.33 5.25
N TYR A 259 11.99 0.76 4.47
CA TYR A 259 12.44 2.15 4.46
C TYR A 259 11.34 3.14 4.05
N SER A 260 10.39 2.72 3.20
CA SER A 260 9.26 3.55 2.85
C SER A 260 8.38 3.91 4.06
N TYR A 261 8.23 3.00 5.03
CA TYR A 261 7.49 3.28 6.27
C TYR A 261 8.17 4.31 7.15
N PHE A 262 9.50 4.34 7.20
CA PHE A 262 10.22 5.41 7.90
C PHE A 262 10.02 6.78 7.26
N ILE A 263 9.96 6.85 5.92
CA ILE A 263 9.62 8.09 5.21
C ILE A 263 8.19 8.53 5.57
N LEU A 264 7.25 7.58 5.56
CA LEU A 264 5.86 7.84 5.92
C LEU A 264 5.69 8.25 7.38
N SER A 265 6.44 7.65 8.31
CA SER A 265 6.43 8.00 9.73
C SER A 265 6.87 9.45 9.95
N ARG A 266 8.00 9.87 9.34
CA ARG A 266 8.45 11.28 9.40
C ARG A 266 7.47 12.23 8.71
N TYR A 267 6.90 11.82 7.58
CA TYR A 267 5.91 12.63 6.88
C TYR A 267 4.62 12.80 7.70
N ALA A 268 4.11 11.71 8.31
CA ALA A 268 2.95 11.72 9.18
C ALA A 268 3.17 12.64 10.38
N ALA A 269 4.33 12.56 11.04
CA ALA A 269 4.70 13.47 12.13
C ALA A 269 4.69 14.94 11.68
N LYS A 270 5.22 15.26 10.50
CA LYS A 270 5.16 16.62 9.93
C LYS A 270 3.74 17.09 9.62
N ARG A 271 2.81 16.16 9.39
CA ARG A 271 1.39 16.41 9.09
C ARG A 271 0.50 16.34 10.33
N GLY A 272 1.04 16.01 11.51
CA GLY A 272 0.27 15.86 12.74
C GLY A 272 -0.57 14.58 12.81
N VAL A 273 -0.18 13.53 12.08
CA VAL A 273 -0.92 12.25 12.00
C VAL A 273 -0.20 11.18 12.80
N LYS A 274 -0.90 10.53 13.74
CA LYS A 274 -0.37 9.39 14.52
C LYS A 274 -0.65 8.07 13.79
N ILE A 275 0.39 7.31 13.50
CA ILE A 275 0.26 5.97 12.90
C ILE A 275 0.61 4.92 13.95
N LEU A 276 -0.28 3.96 14.15
CA LEU A 276 -0.18 2.88 15.13
C LEU A 276 -0.28 1.53 14.44
N ASN A 277 0.57 0.58 14.84
CA ASN A 277 0.56 -0.77 14.33
C ASN A 277 -0.03 -1.75 15.34
N ALA A 278 -1.27 -2.17 15.07
CA ALA A 278 -2.04 -3.10 15.87
C ALA A 278 -2.03 -4.54 15.32
N SER A 279 -1.23 -4.81 14.29
CA SER A 279 -1.13 -6.15 13.71
C SER A 279 -0.59 -7.14 14.73
N ILE A 280 -1.14 -8.35 14.84
CA ILE A 280 -0.67 -9.31 15.84
C ILE A 280 0.79 -9.68 15.58
N LYS A 281 1.14 -9.88 14.30
CA LYS A 281 2.50 -10.02 13.82
C LYS A 281 2.88 -8.84 12.94
N SER A 282 4.12 -8.37 13.04
CA SER A 282 4.64 -7.32 12.16
C SER A 282 6.17 -7.26 12.20
N TYR A 283 6.76 -7.09 11.02
CA TYR A 283 8.15 -6.70 10.85
C TYR A 283 8.35 -5.20 10.56
N ILE A 284 7.26 -4.41 10.49
CA ILE A 284 7.36 -2.94 10.44
C ILE A 284 7.71 -2.41 11.83
N ASP A 285 8.87 -1.75 11.93
CA ASP A 285 9.42 -1.09 13.11
C ASP A 285 9.32 0.44 13.06
N ALA A 286 8.78 1.00 11.98
CA ALA A 286 8.65 2.45 11.79
C ALA A 286 7.48 3.11 12.56
N PHE A 287 6.58 2.30 13.13
CA PHE A 287 5.36 2.76 13.81
C PHE A 287 5.24 2.12 15.21
N GLU A 288 4.69 2.89 16.15
CA GLU A 288 4.43 2.42 17.52
C GLU A 288 3.49 1.20 17.50
N ARG A 289 3.86 0.15 18.25
CA ARG A 289 3.05 -1.06 18.42
C ARG A 289 1.98 -0.83 19.49
N VAL A 290 0.74 -1.23 19.21
CA VAL A 290 -0.36 -1.17 20.19
C VAL A 290 -1.09 -2.50 20.27
N ASN A 291 -1.52 -2.88 21.47
CA ASN A 291 -2.37 -4.04 21.69
C ASN A 291 -3.84 -3.62 21.59
N THR A 292 -4.69 -4.55 21.15
CA THR A 292 -6.12 -4.36 20.92
C THR A 292 -6.90 -3.94 22.17
N GLU A 293 -6.48 -4.37 23.36
CA GLU A 293 -7.11 -4.01 24.65
C GLU A 293 -6.92 -2.53 25.05
N GLN A 294 -5.90 -1.85 24.53
CA GLN A 294 -5.64 -0.44 24.88
C GLN A 294 -6.43 0.56 24.04
N GLN A 295 -7.18 0.09 23.02
CA GLN A 295 -7.89 0.96 22.07
C GLN A 295 -9.27 1.42 22.56
N THR A 296 -9.81 0.83 23.64
CA THR A 296 -11.10 1.21 24.22
C THR A 296 -11.03 2.41 25.17
N ASN A 297 -9.82 2.87 25.54
CA ASN A 297 -9.61 3.94 26.52
C ASN A 297 -8.94 5.21 25.94
N ILE A 298 -8.94 5.41 24.61
CA ILE A 298 -8.36 6.60 23.96
C ILE A 298 -9.31 7.23 22.95
#